data_AF-A0A2G8KD69-F1
#
_entry.id   AF-A0A2G8KD69-F1
#
_cell.length_a   1.000
_cell.length_b   1.000
_cell.length_c   1.000
_cell.angle_alpha   90.00
_cell.angle_beta   90.00
_cell.angle_gamma   90.00
#
_symmetry.space_group_name_H-M   'P 1'
#
loop_
_entity.id
_entity.type
_entity.pdbx_description
1 polymer ?
#
loop_
_entity_poly.entity_id
_entity_poly.type
_entity_poly.pdbx_seq_one_letter_code
_entity_poly.pdbx_strand_id
1 'polypeptide(L)'
;MEVPGNVIFSILRGPLELVIGLVYGLSGGVLVWYIPHDKKTASQLRFIFLVSGGILAVFGSDLAGLPGAGALGCLTLAFVAGHGWKDSKEPVEVQLNQLWLMFQPLLFGLIGAEVLLEDIQLSTLGLGLITLFLGLIVRTIVSGLAVTRAGLNTKEIIFVAVAWLPKATVQAAIGSVALETARGKSSYEHLEVYGSQILTIAVLSIILTAPLGAVLISLLGPHLLQKSAGKMEEAGRQLNRSSSGEREEEDEEPETAAMG
;
A
#
# COMPACT_ATOMS: atom_id res chain seq x y z
N MET A 1 -15.69 -20.87 18.33
CA MET A 1 -17.12 -21.25 18.33
C MET A 1 -17.72 -20.67 17.05
N GLU A 2 -17.72 -21.43 15.95
CA GLU A 2 -18.30 -20.98 14.68
C GLU A 2 -19.82 -21.12 14.81
N VAL A 3 -20.51 -20.00 15.03
CA VAL A 3 -21.98 -19.96 14.92
C VAL A 3 -22.30 -20.21 13.45
N PRO A 4 -23.13 -21.21 13.09
CA PRO A 4 -23.67 -21.36 11.74
C PRO A 4 -24.67 -20.22 11.48
N GLY A 5 -24.14 -19.02 11.27
CA GLY A 5 -24.87 -17.78 11.09
C GLY A 5 -24.80 -17.34 9.63
N ASN A 6 -25.74 -17.85 8.83
CA ASN A 6 -26.32 -17.26 7.62
C ASN A 6 -25.31 -16.69 6.59
N VAL A 7 -25.20 -17.29 5.41
CA VAL A 7 -24.35 -16.84 4.27
C VAL A 7 -24.44 -15.33 4.02
N ILE A 8 -25.61 -14.74 4.31
CA ILE A 8 -25.89 -13.30 4.31
C ILE A 8 -24.93 -12.50 5.20
N PHE A 9 -24.62 -12.96 6.41
CA PHE A 9 -23.68 -12.31 7.34
C PHE A 9 -22.24 -12.37 6.80
N SER A 10 -21.82 -13.49 6.21
CA SER A 10 -20.49 -13.60 5.57
C SER A 10 -20.35 -12.66 4.36
N ILE A 11 -21.41 -12.47 3.58
CA ILE A 11 -21.43 -11.52 2.45
C ILE A 11 -21.42 -10.07 2.96
N LEU A 12 -22.20 -9.76 4.00
CA LEU A 12 -22.28 -8.42 4.59
C LEU A 12 -21.02 -8.02 5.36
N ARG A 13 -20.23 -8.98 5.83
CA ARG A 13 -18.99 -8.74 6.56
C ARG A 13 -17.98 -7.92 5.75
N GLY A 14 -17.78 -8.22 4.47
CA GLY A 14 -16.82 -7.50 3.63
C GLY A 14 -17.12 -5.99 3.53
N PRO A 15 -18.31 -5.58 3.06
CA PRO A 15 -18.71 -4.18 3.04
C PRO A 15 -18.72 -3.52 4.44
N LEU A 16 -19.11 -4.25 5.48
CA LEU A 16 -19.12 -3.73 6.85
C LEU A 16 -17.72 -3.41 7.35
N GLU A 17 -16.76 -4.32 7.17
CA GLU A 17 -15.35 -4.11 7.51
C GLU A 17 -14.77 -2.88 6.78
N LEU A 18 -15.15 -2.70 5.52
CA LEU A 18 -14.75 -1.53 4.73
C LEU A 18 -15.28 -0.23 5.34
N VAL A 19 -16.57 -0.18 5.68
CA VAL A 19 -17.19 1.02 6.25
C VAL A 19 -16.58 1.35 7.61
N ILE A 20 -16.41 0.36 8.48
CA ILE A 20 -15.85 0.56 9.83
C ILE A 20 -14.41 1.06 9.74
N GLY A 21 -13.57 0.41 8.92
CA GLY A 21 -12.19 0.83 8.72
C GLY A 21 -12.10 2.27 8.20
N LEU A 22 -12.93 2.62 7.22
CA LEU A 22 -12.98 3.97 6.66
C LEU A 22 -13.41 5.02 7.69
N VAL A 23 -14.45 4.74 8.48
CA VAL A 23 -14.93 5.66 9.54
C VAL A 23 -13.86 5.86 10.62
N TYR A 24 -13.21 4.78 11.05
CA TYR A 24 -12.12 4.85 12.02
C TYR A 24 -10.95 5.70 11.49
N GLY A 25 -10.47 5.43 10.28
CA GLY A 25 -9.33 6.17 9.74
C GLY A 25 -9.64 7.62 9.39
N LEU A 26 -10.87 7.93 8.94
CA LEU A 26 -11.32 9.31 8.75
C LEU A 26 -11.35 10.07 10.07
N SER A 27 -12.02 9.52 11.09
CA SER A 27 -12.13 10.18 12.40
C SER A 27 -10.78 10.32 13.08
N GLY A 28 -9.95 9.28 13.09
CA GLY A 28 -8.60 9.31 13.62
C GLY A 28 -7.67 10.26 12.84
N GLY A 29 -7.77 10.29 11.51
CA GLY A 29 -6.95 11.16 10.66
C GLY A 29 -7.26 12.63 10.87
N VAL A 30 -8.54 12.98 10.95
CA VAL A 30 -9.00 14.35 11.26
C VAL A 30 -8.60 14.75 12.68
N LEU A 31 -8.71 13.85 13.66
CA LEU A 31 -8.26 14.10 15.04
C LEU A 31 -6.77 14.49 15.09
N VAL A 32 -5.95 13.77 14.33
CA VAL A 32 -4.50 13.97 14.23
C VAL A 32 -4.14 15.30 13.52
N TRP A 33 -5.06 15.94 12.80
CA TRP A 33 -4.85 17.29 12.29
C TRP A 33 -4.85 18.35 13.39
N TYR A 34 -5.70 18.20 14.41
CA TYR A 34 -5.91 19.22 15.45
C TYR A 34 -4.97 19.06 16.65
N ILE A 35 -4.52 17.83 16.96
CA ILE A 35 -3.78 17.52 18.18
C ILE A 35 -2.35 18.12 18.30
N PRO A 36 -1.63 18.52 17.24
CA PRO A 36 -0.37 19.24 17.39
C PRO A 36 -0.57 20.76 17.29
N HIS A 37 -0.88 21.40 18.43
CA HIS A 37 -1.02 22.87 18.52
C HIS A 37 0.33 23.62 18.46
N ASP A 38 1.45 22.95 18.75
CA ASP A 38 2.77 23.59 18.89
C ASP A 38 3.77 23.14 17.80
N LYS A 39 4.38 24.09 17.09
CA LYS A 39 5.16 23.87 15.86
C LYS A 39 6.47 23.10 16.10
N LYS A 40 7.03 23.13 17.32
CA LYS A 40 8.34 22.53 17.64
C LYS A 40 8.30 21.00 17.83
N THR A 41 7.23 20.48 18.43
CA THR A 41 7.07 19.04 18.74
C THR A 41 6.01 18.36 17.87
N ALA A 42 5.36 19.12 16.98
CA ALA A 42 4.31 18.63 16.09
C ALA A 42 4.72 17.37 15.32
N SER A 43 5.94 17.31 14.78
CA SER A 43 6.41 16.17 13.97
C SER A 43 6.45 14.85 14.75
N GLN A 44 7.07 14.85 15.94
CA GLN A 44 7.21 13.64 16.75
C GLN A 44 5.86 13.16 17.28
N LEU A 45 5.00 14.09 17.73
CA LEU A 45 3.65 13.75 18.19
C LEU A 45 2.82 13.15 17.06
N ARG A 46 2.85 13.76 15.86
CA ARG A 46 2.17 13.24 14.66
C ARG A 46 2.60 11.81 14.32
N PHE A 47 3.90 11.53 14.38
CA PHE A 47 4.44 10.19 14.17
C PHE A 47 3.92 9.21 15.23
N ILE A 48 4.01 9.57 16.52
CA ILE A 48 3.54 8.71 17.62
C ILE A 48 2.04 8.43 17.49
N PHE A 49 1.21 9.43 17.19
CA PHE A 49 -0.23 9.25 17.00
C PHE A 49 -0.57 8.40 15.79
N LEU A 50 0.18 8.53 14.68
CA LEU A 50 -0.02 7.67 13.52
C LEU A 50 0.32 6.22 13.80
N VAL A 51 1.48 5.96 14.41
CA VAL A 51 1.92 4.59 14.71
C VAL A 51 1.01 3.95 15.76
N SER A 52 0.72 4.66 16.86
CA SER A 52 -0.19 4.15 17.89
C SER A 52 -1.61 3.97 17.39
N GLY A 53 -2.13 4.90 16.59
CA GLY A 53 -3.46 4.81 15.97
C GLY A 53 -3.56 3.67 14.95
N GLY A 54 -2.49 3.41 14.19
CA GLY A 54 -2.41 2.26 13.28
C GLY A 54 -2.35 0.92 14.03
N ILE A 55 -1.54 0.83 15.08
CA ILE A 55 -1.49 -0.34 15.98
C ILE A 55 -2.87 -0.59 16.59
N LEU A 56 -3.51 0.46 17.15
CA LEU A 56 -4.85 0.38 17.71
C LEU A 56 -5.88 -0.07 16.66
N ALA A 57 -5.76 0.38 15.42
CA ALA A 57 -6.65 -0.06 14.33
C ALA A 57 -6.53 -1.57 14.11
N VAL A 58 -5.30 -2.09 13.99
CA VAL A 58 -5.05 -3.50 13.71
C VAL A 58 -5.49 -4.37 14.88
N PHE A 59 -4.96 -4.15 16.08
CA PHE A 59 -5.30 -4.95 17.26
C PHE A 59 -6.75 -4.77 17.71
N GLY A 60 -7.29 -3.54 17.65
CA GLY A 60 -8.68 -3.27 17.99
C GLY A 60 -9.66 -3.95 17.04
N SER A 61 -9.34 -3.98 15.74
CA SER A 61 -10.18 -4.68 14.75
C SER A 61 -10.13 -6.20 14.90
N ASP A 62 -8.97 -6.75 15.27
CA ASP A 62 -8.80 -8.18 15.52
C ASP A 62 -9.62 -8.63 16.74
N LEU A 63 -9.57 -7.86 17.84
CA LEU A 63 -10.41 -8.06 19.02
C LEU A 63 -11.91 -7.96 18.71
N ALA A 64 -12.30 -7.08 17.78
CA ALA A 64 -13.67 -6.96 17.32
C ALA A 64 -14.10 -8.08 16.35
N GLY A 65 -13.19 -9.00 15.99
CA GLY A 65 -13.44 -10.07 15.03
C GLY A 65 -13.56 -9.59 13.58
N LEU A 66 -13.01 -8.42 13.25
CA LEU A 66 -13.13 -7.75 11.95
C LEU A 66 -11.74 -7.32 11.42
N PRO A 67 -10.80 -8.25 11.20
CA PRO A 67 -9.39 -7.93 10.94
C PRO A 67 -9.18 -7.10 9.66
N GLY A 68 -10.07 -7.22 8.65
CA GLY A 68 -10.01 -6.41 7.44
C GLY A 68 -10.23 -4.91 7.69
N ALA A 69 -11.01 -4.56 8.72
CA ALA A 69 -11.28 -3.18 9.09
C ALA A 69 -10.01 -2.47 9.62
N GLY A 70 -9.14 -3.18 10.34
CA GLY A 70 -7.92 -2.59 10.92
C GLY A 70 -6.88 -2.21 9.88
N ALA A 71 -6.65 -3.08 8.89
CA ALA A 71 -5.73 -2.79 7.79
C ALA A 71 -6.20 -1.57 6.98
N LEU A 72 -7.50 -1.51 6.65
CA LEU A 72 -8.08 -0.37 5.95
C LEU A 72 -8.09 0.90 6.83
N GLY A 73 -8.38 0.76 8.12
CA GLY A 73 -8.33 1.85 9.09
C GLY A 73 -6.94 2.46 9.21
N CYS A 74 -5.89 1.63 9.26
CA CYS A 74 -4.51 2.11 9.27
C CYS A 74 -4.14 2.86 7.98
N LEU A 75 -4.55 2.34 6.82
CA LEU A 75 -4.29 2.98 5.52
C LEU A 75 -5.01 4.34 5.41
N THR A 76 -6.30 4.37 5.77
CA THR A 76 -7.13 5.57 5.68
C THR A 76 -6.70 6.61 6.71
N LEU A 77 -6.33 6.21 7.93
CA LEU A 77 -5.73 7.07 8.95
C LEU A 77 -4.50 7.80 8.41
N ALA A 78 -3.53 7.05 7.85
CA ALA A 78 -2.29 7.62 7.32
C ALA A 78 -2.57 8.55 6.11
N PHE A 79 -3.48 8.15 5.22
CA PHE A 79 -3.84 8.95 4.05
C PHE A 79 -4.50 10.28 4.45
N VAL A 80 -5.48 10.23 5.35
CA VAL A 80 -6.21 11.42 5.82
C VAL A 80 -5.27 12.33 6.59
N ALA A 81 -4.47 11.79 7.52
CA ALA A 81 -3.46 12.56 8.24
C ALA A 81 -2.48 13.27 7.29
N GLY A 82 -1.92 12.55 6.31
CA GLY A 82 -1.00 13.10 5.31
C GLY A 82 -1.63 14.19 4.44
N HIS A 83 -2.92 14.05 4.11
CA HIS A 83 -3.64 15.06 3.34
C HIS A 83 -3.78 16.40 4.08
N GLY A 84 -4.07 16.37 5.38
CA GLY A 84 -4.22 17.60 6.17
C GLY A 84 -2.91 18.33 6.46
N TRP A 85 -1.78 17.63 6.46
CA TRP A 85 -0.47 18.23 6.78
C TRP A 85 0.22 18.91 5.60
N LYS A 86 -0.24 18.69 4.36
CA LYS A 86 0.31 19.27 3.12
C LYS A 86 1.85 19.17 3.07
N ASP A 87 2.55 20.29 3.22
CA ASP A 87 4.01 20.38 3.13
C ASP A 87 4.74 19.93 4.41
N SER A 88 4.04 19.82 5.54
CA SER A 88 4.61 19.43 6.84
C SER A 88 4.64 17.92 7.11
N LYS A 89 4.56 17.11 6.05
CA LYS A 89 4.57 15.63 6.11
C LYS A 89 5.97 15.02 6.06
N GLU A 90 6.94 15.72 5.47
CA GLU A 90 8.29 15.21 5.21
C GLU A 90 8.99 14.66 6.46
N PRO A 91 8.95 15.33 7.63
CA PRO A 91 9.61 14.81 8.83
C PRO A 91 9.01 13.49 9.34
N VAL A 92 7.70 13.29 9.17
CA VAL A 92 6.99 12.08 9.60
C VAL A 92 7.27 10.93 8.64
N GLU A 93 7.37 11.23 7.34
CA GLU A 93 7.76 10.28 6.30
C GLU A 93 9.17 9.73 6.54
N VAL A 94 10.14 10.59 6.88
CA VAL A 94 11.51 10.16 7.22
C VAL A 94 11.52 9.21 8.41
N GLN A 95 10.76 9.50 9.47
CA GLN A 95 10.66 8.64 10.65
C GLN A 95 10.01 7.29 10.32
N LEU A 96 8.93 7.27 9.52
CA LEU A 96 8.30 6.04 9.05
C LEU A 96 9.23 5.23 8.14
N ASN A 97 10.02 5.88 7.29
CA ASN A 97 10.98 5.22 6.43
C ASN A 97 12.12 4.58 7.24
N GLN A 98 12.64 5.26 8.26
CA GLN A 98 13.60 4.67 9.19
C GLN A 98 13.05 3.41 9.88
N LEU A 99 11.78 3.48 10.31
CA LEU A 99 11.08 2.32 10.88
C LEU A 99 10.96 1.19 9.85
N TRP A 100 10.58 1.51 8.61
CA TRP A 100 10.45 0.56 7.52
C TRP A 100 11.79 -0.13 7.17
N LEU A 101 12.91 0.61 7.16
CA LEU A 101 14.23 0.03 6.90
C LEU A 101 14.63 -1.04 7.94
N MET A 102 14.14 -0.93 9.17
CA MET A 102 14.33 -1.95 10.20
C MET A 102 13.37 -3.14 10.01
N PHE A 103 12.10 -2.90 9.71
CA PHE A 103 11.09 -3.96 9.57
C PHE A 103 11.15 -4.71 8.24
N GLN A 104 11.60 -4.09 7.15
CA GLN A 104 11.63 -4.70 5.83
C GLN A 104 12.47 -5.99 5.82
N PRO A 105 13.73 -6.02 6.31
CA PRO A 105 14.51 -7.25 6.39
C PRO A 105 13.89 -8.30 7.33
N LEU A 106 13.29 -7.85 8.44
CA LEU A 106 12.63 -8.74 9.39
C LEU A 106 11.42 -9.45 8.76
N LEU A 107 10.57 -8.70 8.07
CA LEU A 107 9.38 -9.23 7.40
C LEU A 107 9.79 -10.26 6.34
N PHE A 108 10.63 -9.88 5.37
CA PHE A 108 11.02 -10.78 4.29
C PHE A 108 11.91 -11.94 4.75
N GLY A 109 12.75 -11.74 5.77
CA GLY A 109 13.53 -12.80 6.40
C GLY A 109 12.65 -13.82 7.11
N LEU A 110 11.66 -13.37 7.88
CA LEU A 110 10.73 -14.27 8.59
C LEU A 110 9.85 -15.04 7.62
N ILE A 111 9.32 -14.38 6.59
CA ILE A 111 8.54 -15.05 5.54
C ILE A 111 9.39 -16.12 4.85
N GLY A 112 10.66 -15.83 4.55
CA GLY A 112 11.58 -16.81 3.99
C GLY A 112 11.85 -17.99 4.92
N ALA A 113 11.92 -17.76 6.23
CA ALA A 113 12.11 -18.81 7.23
C ALA A 113 10.90 -19.73 7.41
N GLU A 114 9.68 -19.23 7.20
CA GLU A 114 8.44 -20.04 7.29
C GLU A 114 8.20 -20.93 6.05
N VAL A 115 8.95 -20.74 4.95
CA VAL A 115 8.79 -21.55 3.74
C VAL A 115 9.57 -22.86 3.86
N LEU A 116 8.84 -23.95 4.10
CA LEU A 116 9.36 -25.31 4.11
C LEU A 116 9.18 -25.96 2.72
N LEU A 117 10.25 -25.99 1.93
CA LEU A 117 10.22 -26.58 0.58
C LEU A 117 10.24 -28.11 0.59
N GLU A 118 10.66 -28.74 1.69
CA GLU A 118 10.82 -30.19 1.80
C GLU A 118 9.48 -30.94 1.88
N ASP A 119 8.44 -30.30 2.44
CA ASP A 119 7.14 -30.93 2.67
C ASP A 119 6.19 -30.85 1.46
N ILE A 120 6.62 -30.19 0.37
CA ILE A 120 5.73 -29.85 -0.73
C ILE A 120 5.92 -30.80 -1.91
N GLN A 121 4.84 -31.52 -2.22
CA GLN A 121 4.78 -32.34 -3.42
C GLN A 121 4.94 -31.47 -4.68
N LEU A 122 5.93 -31.81 -5.49
CA LEU A 122 6.30 -31.09 -6.72
C LEU A 122 5.11 -30.95 -7.70
N SER A 123 4.21 -31.94 -7.73
CA SER A 123 2.97 -31.92 -8.51
C SER A 123 2.04 -30.79 -8.11
N THR A 124 1.86 -30.55 -6.80
CA THR A 124 1.00 -29.48 -6.29
C THR A 124 1.61 -28.10 -6.53
N LEU A 125 2.94 -28.00 -6.43
CA LEU A 125 3.67 -26.77 -6.72
C LEU A 125 3.53 -26.38 -8.21
N GLY A 126 3.61 -27.35 -9.12
CA GLY A 126 3.36 -27.15 -10.55
C GLY A 126 1.94 -26.65 -10.85
N LEU A 127 0.92 -27.27 -10.23
CA LEU A 127 -0.47 -26.82 -10.37
C LEU A 127 -0.69 -25.42 -9.79
N GLY A 128 -0.05 -25.09 -8.67
CA GLY A 128 -0.06 -23.76 -8.07
C GLY A 128 0.53 -22.70 -9.01
N LEU A 129 1.63 -23.02 -9.68
CA LEU A 129 2.28 -22.12 -10.63
C LEU A 129 1.41 -21.86 -11.87
N ILE A 130 0.77 -22.90 -12.42
CA ILE A 130 -0.18 -22.76 -13.53
C ILE A 130 -1.36 -21.86 -13.12
N THR A 131 -1.91 -22.08 -11.93
CA THR A 131 -3.02 -21.29 -11.38
C THR A 131 -2.62 -19.82 -11.23
N LEU A 132 -1.40 -19.56 -10.74
CA LEU A 132 -0.84 -18.23 -10.61
C LEU A 132 -0.73 -17.52 -11.96
N PHE A 133 -0.16 -18.18 -12.98
CA PHE A 133 -0.04 -17.59 -14.32
C PHE A 133 -1.41 -17.30 -14.94
N LEU A 134 -2.36 -18.24 -14.83
CA LEU A 134 -3.71 -18.05 -15.35
C LEU A 134 -4.40 -16.86 -14.65
N GLY A 135 -4.31 -16.79 -13.33
CA GLY A 135 -4.85 -15.66 -12.55
C GLY A 135 -4.20 -14.32 -12.93
N LEU A 136 -2.89 -14.31 -13.22
CA LEU A 136 -2.17 -13.11 -13.65
C LEU A 136 -2.62 -12.64 -15.04
N ILE A 137 -2.84 -13.56 -15.98
CA ILE A 137 -3.36 -13.25 -17.32
C ILE A 137 -4.76 -12.63 -17.20
N VAL A 138 -5.67 -13.30 -16.49
CA VAL A 138 -7.05 -12.80 -16.29
C VAL A 138 -7.01 -11.42 -15.63
N ARG A 139 -6.20 -11.24 -14.59
CA ARG A 139 -6.03 -9.93 -13.94
C ARG A 139 -5.57 -8.84 -14.90
N THR A 140 -4.59 -9.13 -15.76
CA THR A 140 -4.03 -8.16 -16.70
C THR A 140 -5.06 -7.74 -17.76
N ILE A 141 -5.87 -8.69 -18.23
CA ILE A 141 -6.95 -8.42 -19.17
C ILE A 141 -8.03 -7.57 -18.49
N VAL A 142 -8.48 -7.97 -17.30
CA VAL A 142 -9.54 -7.25 -16.57
C VAL A 142 -9.09 -5.84 -16.17
N SER A 143 -7.86 -5.67 -15.70
CA SER A 143 -7.32 -4.35 -15.36
C SER A 143 -7.20 -3.46 -16.59
N GLY A 144 -6.73 -4.01 -17.72
CA GLY A 144 -6.70 -3.29 -18.99
C GLY A 144 -8.09 -2.83 -19.42
N LEU A 145 -9.09 -3.72 -19.37
CA LEU A 145 -10.48 -3.40 -19.70
C LEU A 145 -11.09 -2.36 -18.77
N ALA A 146 -10.84 -2.45 -17.46
CA ALA A 146 -11.38 -1.52 -16.46
C ALA A 146 -10.92 -0.07 -16.70
N VAL A 147 -9.71 0.12 -17.23
CA VAL A 147 -9.10 1.43 -17.46
C VAL A 147 -9.43 2.01 -18.84
N THR A 148 -10.06 1.25 -19.74
CA THR A 148 -10.39 1.72 -21.12
C THR A 148 -11.24 2.99 -21.19
N ARG A 149 -12.06 3.28 -20.16
CA ARG A 149 -12.88 4.50 -20.08
C ARG A 149 -12.23 5.65 -19.30
N ALA A 150 -10.99 5.50 -18.86
CA ALA A 150 -10.28 6.55 -18.13
C ALA A 150 -9.69 7.66 -19.02
N GLY A 151 -9.93 7.63 -20.34
CA GLY A 151 -9.39 8.61 -21.29
C GLY A 151 -7.91 8.41 -21.63
N LEU A 152 -7.35 7.23 -21.32
CA LEU A 152 -5.95 6.87 -21.57
C LEU A 152 -5.75 6.29 -22.98
N ASN A 153 -4.56 6.47 -23.52
CA ASN A 153 -4.14 5.85 -24.78
C ASN A 153 -3.93 4.33 -24.61
N THR A 154 -4.08 3.53 -25.67
CA THR A 154 -3.89 2.07 -25.62
C THR A 154 -2.51 1.68 -25.08
N LYS A 155 -1.48 2.48 -25.37
CA LYS A 155 -0.12 2.33 -24.82
C LYS A 155 -0.07 2.54 -23.30
N GLU A 156 -0.78 3.53 -22.79
CA GLU A 156 -0.85 3.84 -21.36
C GLU A 156 -1.67 2.79 -20.61
N ILE A 157 -2.74 2.28 -21.22
CA ILE A 157 -3.55 1.18 -20.67
C ILE A 157 -2.71 -0.08 -20.48
N ILE A 158 -1.89 -0.45 -21.49
CA ILE A 158 -0.96 -1.58 -21.39
C ILE A 158 0.06 -1.33 -20.28
N PHE A 159 0.61 -0.12 -20.19
CA PHE A 159 1.55 0.23 -19.12
C PHE A 159 0.93 0.08 -17.73
N VAL A 160 -0.29 0.59 -17.52
CA VAL A 160 -1.01 0.48 -16.23
C VAL A 160 -1.28 -0.98 -15.88
N ALA A 161 -1.71 -1.79 -16.85
CA ALA A 161 -1.99 -3.21 -16.64
C ALA A 161 -0.72 -3.96 -16.19
N VAL A 162 0.44 -3.65 -16.80
CA VAL A 162 1.74 -4.22 -16.46
C VAL A 162 2.28 -3.70 -15.12
N ALA A 163 2.09 -2.42 -14.81
CA ALA A 163 2.53 -1.82 -13.55
C ALA A 163 1.83 -2.42 -12.32
N TRP A 164 0.69 -3.08 -12.51
CA TRP A 164 -0.08 -3.75 -11.46
C TRP A 164 0.20 -5.26 -11.33
N LEU A 165 1.20 -5.76 -12.06
CA LEU A 165 1.70 -7.14 -11.93
C LEU A 165 2.48 -7.41 -10.64
N PRO A 166 3.38 -6.52 -10.15
CA PRO A 166 4.17 -6.79 -8.95
C PRO A 166 3.28 -7.12 -7.74
N LYS A 167 3.54 -8.26 -7.09
CA LYS A 167 2.96 -8.62 -5.79
C LYS A 167 4.07 -8.78 -4.75
N ALA A 168 3.83 -8.29 -3.54
CA ALA A 168 4.80 -8.35 -2.45
C ALA A 168 4.10 -8.50 -1.09
N THR A 169 3.97 -7.39 -0.38
CA THR A 169 3.71 -7.34 1.07
C THR A 169 2.35 -7.88 1.49
N VAL A 170 1.29 -7.66 0.69
CA VAL A 170 -0.06 -8.18 1.00
C VAL A 170 -0.10 -9.71 0.89
N GLN A 171 0.59 -10.30 -0.10
CA GLN A 171 0.61 -11.75 -0.28
C GLN A 171 1.42 -12.43 0.82
N ALA A 172 2.54 -11.83 1.19
CA ALA A 172 3.35 -12.23 2.31
C ALA A 172 2.54 -12.31 3.61
N ALA A 173 1.82 -11.24 3.95
CA ALA A 173 1.01 -11.19 5.16
C ALA A 173 -0.13 -12.23 5.14
N ILE A 174 -0.90 -12.30 4.05
CA ILE A 174 -2.03 -13.23 3.94
C ILE A 174 -1.55 -14.69 3.94
N GLY A 175 -0.42 -14.98 3.30
CA GLY A 175 0.16 -16.33 3.26
C GLY A 175 0.53 -16.83 4.66
N SER A 176 1.23 -16.01 5.45
CA SER A 176 1.61 -16.38 6.82
C SER A 176 0.37 -16.53 7.73
N VAL A 177 -0.61 -15.63 7.62
CA VAL A 177 -1.86 -15.71 8.39
C VAL A 177 -2.66 -16.96 8.04
N ALA A 178 -2.68 -17.38 6.77
CA ALA A 178 -3.36 -18.60 6.36
C ALA A 178 -2.75 -19.85 7.02
N LEU A 179 -1.42 -19.93 7.08
CA LEU A 179 -0.71 -21.02 7.76
C LEU A 179 -0.94 -20.99 9.27
N GLU A 180 -0.85 -19.82 9.91
CA GLU A 180 -1.11 -19.66 11.35
C GLU A 180 -2.54 -20.08 11.71
N THR A 181 -3.52 -19.65 10.91
CA THR A 181 -4.93 -20.02 11.08
C THR A 181 -5.13 -21.54 10.94
N ALA A 182 -4.42 -22.18 10.02
CA ALA A 182 -4.45 -23.63 9.86
C ALA A 182 -3.87 -24.36 11.07
N ARG A 183 -2.71 -23.93 11.57
CA ARG A 183 -2.07 -24.50 12.78
C ARG A 183 -2.94 -24.34 14.04
N GLY A 184 -3.60 -23.19 14.19
CA GLY A 184 -4.52 -22.91 15.30
C GLY A 184 -5.79 -23.77 15.30
N LYS A 185 -6.15 -24.38 14.16
CA LYS A 185 -7.29 -25.30 14.01
C LYS A 185 -6.82 -26.77 14.01
N SER A 186 -5.97 -27.13 14.97
CA SER A 186 -5.19 -28.38 15.09
C SER A 186 -5.98 -29.71 15.05
N SER A 187 -7.30 -29.67 14.88
CA SER A 187 -8.16 -30.86 14.70
C SER A 187 -8.08 -31.49 13.31
N TYR A 188 -7.39 -30.86 12.35
CA TYR A 188 -7.35 -31.31 10.96
C TYR A 188 -5.95 -31.17 10.35
N GLU A 189 -5.18 -32.25 10.34
CA GLU A 189 -3.81 -32.31 9.78
C GLU A 189 -3.72 -31.84 8.31
N HIS A 190 -4.80 -32.04 7.54
CA HIS A 190 -4.88 -31.58 6.15
C HIS A 190 -4.94 -30.05 5.99
N LEU A 191 -5.40 -29.30 7.00
CA LEU A 191 -5.44 -27.84 6.91
C LEU A 191 -4.03 -27.23 6.95
N GLU A 192 -3.11 -27.81 7.73
CA GLU A 192 -1.73 -27.33 7.82
C GLU A 192 -1.01 -27.48 6.48
N VAL A 193 -1.24 -28.61 5.79
CA VAL A 193 -0.72 -28.84 4.44
C VAL A 193 -1.22 -27.77 3.47
N TYR A 194 -2.51 -27.41 3.52
CA TYR A 194 -3.06 -26.35 2.68
C TYR A 194 -2.51 -24.97 3.04
N GLY A 195 -2.34 -24.67 4.32
CA GLY A 195 -1.71 -23.43 4.78
C GLY A 195 -0.28 -23.28 4.25
N SER A 196 0.51 -24.35 4.31
CA SER A 196 1.89 -24.38 3.80
C SER A 196 1.95 -24.22 2.27
N GLN A 197 1.01 -24.86 1.56
CA GLN A 197 0.86 -24.69 0.11
C GLN A 197 0.52 -23.23 -0.26
N ILE A 198 -0.43 -22.61 0.45
CA ILE A 198 -0.82 -21.21 0.21
C ILE A 198 0.36 -20.27 0.47
N LEU A 199 1.08 -20.44 1.58
CA LEU A 199 2.25 -19.64 1.91
C LEU A 199 3.32 -19.77 0.82
N THR A 200 3.62 -20.98 0.38
CA THR A 200 4.65 -21.24 -0.63
C THR A 200 4.27 -20.65 -1.98
N ILE A 201 3.02 -20.82 -2.43
CA ILE A 201 2.54 -20.21 -3.67
C ILE A 201 2.57 -18.68 -3.57
N ALA A 202 2.25 -18.10 -2.42
CA ALA A 202 2.35 -16.66 -2.18
C ALA A 202 3.80 -16.18 -2.33
N VAL A 203 4.78 -16.88 -1.72
CA VAL A 203 6.20 -16.54 -1.83
C VAL A 203 6.73 -16.72 -3.25
N LEU A 204 6.36 -17.81 -3.94
CA LEU A 204 6.68 -18.00 -5.36
C LEU A 204 6.11 -16.86 -6.22
N SER A 205 4.89 -16.40 -5.93
CA SER A 205 4.33 -15.22 -6.61
C SER A 205 5.16 -13.98 -6.38
N ILE A 206 5.69 -13.75 -5.18
CA ILE A 206 6.52 -12.58 -4.89
C ILE A 206 7.83 -12.66 -5.66
N ILE A 207 8.53 -13.80 -5.56
CA ILE A 207 9.83 -14.03 -6.21
C ILE A 207 9.73 -13.91 -7.74
N LEU A 208 8.63 -14.36 -8.34
CA LEU A 208 8.43 -14.27 -9.79
C LEU A 208 7.94 -12.89 -10.23
N THR A 209 6.91 -12.35 -9.57
CA THR A 209 6.25 -11.14 -10.08
C THR A 209 6.98 -9.84 -9.74
N ALA A 210 7.74 -9.78 -8.64
CA ALA A 210 8.45 -8.55 -8.28
C ALA A 210 9.60 -8.22 -9.26
N PRO A 211 10.54 -9.14 -9.58
CA PRO A 211 11.59 -8.87 -10.55
C PRO A 211 11.03 -8.69 -11.96
N LEU A 212 10.08 -9.54 -12.38
CA LEU A 212 9.45 -9.44 -13.69
C LEU A 212 8.74 -8.09 -13.86
N GLY A 213 7.96 -7.67 -12.87
CA GLY A 213 7.30 -6.38 -12.87
C GLY A 213 8.28 -5.21 -12.90
N ALA A 214 9.37 -5.28 -12.12
CA ALA A 214 10.42 -4.25 -12.14
C ALA A 214 11.08 -4.10 -13.51
N VAL A 215 11.42 -5.23 -14.18
CA VAL A 215 11.99 -5.23 -15.53
C VAL A 215 11.00 -4.65 -16.54
N LEU A 216 9.74 -5.10 -16.49
CA LEU A 216 8.71 -4.63 -17.41
C LEU A 216 8.41 -3.13 -17.25
N ILE A 217 8.31 -2.63 -16.01
CA ILE A 217 8.11 -1.20 -15.73
C ILE A 217 9.30 -0.38 -16.26
N SER A 218 10.52 -0.86 -16.04
CA SER A 218 11.74 -0.15 -16.47
C SER A 218 11.88 -0.07 -17.99
N LEU A 219 11.48 -1.12 -18.72
CA LEU A 219 11.56 -1.15 -20.19
C LEU A 219 10.38 -0.41 -20.86
N LEU A 220 9.17 -0.62 -20.36
CA LEU A 220 7.95 -0.09 -20.97
C LEU A 220 7.63 1.34 -20.54
N GLY A 221 8.09 1.79 -19.36
CA GLY A 221 7.89 3.16 -18.89
C GLY A 221 8.40 4.21 -19.90
N PRO A 222 9.69 4.19 -20.28
CA PRO A 222 10.25 5.14 -21.24
C PRO A 222 9.65 5.04 -22.66
N HIS A 223 9.12 3.89 -23.06
CA HIS A 223 8.57 3.68 -24.41
C HIS A 223 7.08 4.01 -24.53
N LEU A 224 6.30 3.82 -23.45
CA LEU A 224 4.85 3.97 -23.46
C LEU A 224 4.37 5.31 -22.87
N LEU A 225 5.16 5.98 -22.02
CA LEU A 225 4.75 7.21 -21.29
C LEU A 225 5.30 8.53 -21.88
N GLN A 226 5.88 8.51 -23.08
CA GLN A 226 6.64 9.64 -23.65
C GLN A 226 5.87 10.96 -23.77
N LYS A 227 4.53 10.95 -23.73
CA LYS A 227 3.71 12.16 -23.91
C LYS A 227 3.62 13.07 -22.69
N SER A 228 3.98 12.60 -21.48
CA SER A 228 3.86 13.37 -20.24
C SER A 228 5.16 14.06 -19.79
N ALA A 229 6.32 13.63 -20.28
CA ALA A 229 7.60 14.23 -19.90
C ALA A 229 7.72 15.69 -20.37
N GLY A 230 7.32 15.97 -21.61
CA GLY A 230 7.38 17.33 -22.18
C GLY A 230 6.46 18.35 -21.46
N LYS A 231 5.26 17.93 -21.04
CA LYS A 231 4.32 18.83 -20.33
C LYS A 231 4.77 19.16 -18.91
N MET A 232 5.45 18.24 -18.23
CA MET A 232 5.93 18.44 -16.87
C MET A 232 7.20 19.30 -16.85
N GLU A 233 8.05 19.20 -17.88
CA GLU A 233 9.19 20.10 -18.07
C GLU A 233 8.74 21.53 -18.42
N GLU A 234 7.71 21.68 -19.27
CA GLU A 234 7.11 22.99 -19.58
C GLU A 234 6.42 23.62 -18.36
N ALA A 235 5.65 22.84 -17.59
CA ALA A 235 5.03 23.31 -16.34
C ALA A 235 6.09 23.68 -15.29
N GLY A 236 7.15 22.90 -15.15
CA GLY A 236 8.28 23.20 -14.26
C GLY A 236 9.04 24.46 -14.67
N ARG A 237 9.24 24.70 -15.97
CA ARG A 237 9.84 25.95 -16.48
C ARG A 237 8.93 27.16 -16.25
N GLN A 238 7.61 27.01 -16.40
CA GLN A 238 6.67 28.10 -16.14
C GLN A 238 6.61 28.48 -14.66
N LEU A 239 6.60 27.49 -13.76
CA LEU A 239 6.66 27.69 -12.30
C LEU A 239 7.99 28.30 -11.85
N ASN A 240 9.10 27.88 -12.43
CA ASN A 240 10.40 28.46 -12.11
C ASN A 240 10.46 29.93 -12.58
N ARG A 241 9.94 30.24 -13.78
CA ARG A 241 9.88 31.61 -14.31
C ARG A 241 8.97 32.53 -13.51
N SER A 242 7.83 32.05 -12.98
CA SER A 242 6.99 32.84 -12.08
C SER A 242 7.68 33.08 -10.73
N SER A 243 8.36 32.07 -10.16
CA SER A 243 9.10 32.23 -8.90
C SER A 243 10.34 33.13 -9.00
N SER A 244 10.92 33.26 -10.20
CA SER A 244 12.04 34.18 -10.45
C SER A 244 11.55 35.62 -10.66
N GLY A 245 10.40 35.81 -11.32
CA GLY A 245 9.79 37.13 -11.48
C GLY A 245 9.30 37.73 -10.16
N GLU A 246 8.75 36.92 -9.24
CA GLU A 246 8.34 37.37 -7.91
C GLU A 246 9.54 37.76 -7.02
N ARG A 247 10.72 37.15 -7.22
CA ARG A 247 11.95 37.54 -6.51
C ARG A 247 12.58 38.82 -7.04
N GLU A 248 12.51 39.05 -8.36
CA GLU A 248 13.03 40.29 -8.96
C GLU A 248 12.14 41.50 -8.61
N GLU A 249 10.83 41.32 -8.42
CA GLU A 249 9.93 42.39 -7.96
C GLU A 249 10.06 42.71 -6.46
N GLU A 250 10.42 41.75 -5.59
CA GLU A 250 10.68 42.02 -4.16
C GLU A 250 12.04 42.73 -3.92
N ASP A 251 13.02 42.56 -4.80
CA ASP A 251 14.35 43.19 -4.67
C ASP A 251 14.44 44.59 -5.33
N GLU A 252 13.39 45.06 -6.04
CA GLU A 252 13.33 46.38 -6.72
C GLU A 252 12.50 47.46 -5.98
N GLU A 253 12.22 47.31 -4.67
CA GLU A 253 11.66 48.43 -3.87
C GLU A 253 12.79 49.41 -3.46
N PRO A 254 12.82 50.67 -3.96
CA PRO A 254 13.96 51.56 -3.74
C PRO A 254 13.95 52.14 -2.33
N GLU A 255 15.07 51.93 -1.63
CA GLU A 255 15.50 52.56 -0.38
C GLU A 255 15.54 54.11 -0.50
N THR A 256 14.37 54.77 -0.48
CA THR A 256 14.23 56.24 -0.47
C THR A 256 13.08 56.69 0.43
N ALA A 257 13.17 56.40 1.74
CA ALA A 257 12.28 57.00 2.73
C ALA A 257 12.93 57.11 4.12
N ALA A 258 14.17 57.61 4.19
CA ALA A 258 14.82 57.96 5.45
C ALA A 258 15.67 59.22 5.33
N MET A 259 15.07 60.33 4.92
CA MET A 259 15.54 61.69 5.22
C MET A 259 14.37 62.67 5.04
N GLY A 260 13.82 63.13 6.17
CA GLY A 260 12.70 64.06 6.26
C GLY A 260 12.19 64.15 7.67
#